data_AF-A0A5C4PHG2-F1
#
_entry.id   AF-A0A5C4PHG2-F1
#
_cell.length_a   1.000
_cell.length_b   1.000
_cell.length_c   1.000
_cell.angle_alpha   90.00
_cell.angle_beta   90.00
_cell.angle_gamma   90.00
#
_symmetry.space_group_name_H-M   'P 1'
#
loop_
_entity.id
_entity.type
_entity.pdbx_description
1 polymer ?
#
loop_
_entity_poly.entity_id
_entity_poly.type
_entity_poly.pdbx_seq_one_letter_code
_entity_poly.pdbx_strand_id
1 'polypeptide(L)'
;METSKGILITLTEKTGQIYRAVEIDFVTRMVGFVDDDPDNEFRDSIISSYSVRVFRTTPGGPFDKVSAHGDIDGDHDVDADDRQALIDLAIAASKIPAPT
;
A
#
# COMPACT_ATOMS: atom_id res chain seq x y z
N MET A 1 -5.00 18.84 15.45
CA MET A 1 -5.37 17.73 14.54
C MET A 1 -4.12 17.31 13.77
N GLU A 2 -3.75 16.04 13.82
CA GLU A 2 -2.53 15.52 13.20
C GLU A 2 -2.88 14.58 12.04
N THR A 3 -2.12 14.68 10.96
CA THR A 3 -2.25 13.78 9.80
C THR A 3 -1.01 12.93 9.66
N SER A 4 -1.18 11.62 9.55
CA SER A 4 -0.09 10.66 9.32
C SER A 4 -0.29 9.95 7.98
N LYS A 5 0.82 9.62 7.32
CA LYS A 5 0.83 8.79 6.10
C LYS A 5 1.22 7.37 6.48
N GLY A 6 0.57 6.37 5.89
CA GLY A 6 0.84 4.97 6.12
C GLY A 6 0.61 4.11 4.88
N ILE A 7 1.04 2.86 4.96
CA ILE A 7 0.86 1.86 3.90
C ILE A 7 0.11 0.67 4.52
N LEU A 8 -1.04 0.32 3.96
CA LEU A 8 -1.69 -0.98 4.15
C LEU A 8 -1.33 -1.88 2.98
N ILE A 9 -1.03 -3.14 3.23
CA ILE A 9 -0.71 -4.10 2.17
C ILE A 9 -1.69 -5.27 2.28
N THR A 10 -2.45 -5.47 1.21
CA THR A 10 -3.43 -6.54 1.08
C THR A 10 -2.90 -7.58 0.09
N LEU A 11 -2.57 -8.77 0.61
CA LEU A 11 -2.15 -9.90 -0.20
C LEU A 11 -3.38 -10.65 -0.70
N THR A 12 -3.73 -10.48 -1.98
CA THR A 12 -4.85 -11.20 -2.60
C THR A 12 -4.32 -12.35 -3.47
N GLU A 13 -4.49 -13.58 -2.98
CA GLU A 13 -4.21 -14.78 -3.77
C GLU A 13 -5.50 -15.32 -4.39
N LYS A 14 -5.57 -15.36 -5.73
CA LYS A 14 -6.63 -16.10 -6.43
C LYS A 14 -6.04 -17.41 -6.97
N THR A 15 -6.18 -18.48 -6.20
CA THR A 15 -5.80 -19.83 -6.61
C THR A 15 -6.77 -20.35 -7.67
N GLY A 16 -6.24 -20.75 -8.85
CA GLY A 16 -7.02 -21.35 -9.95
C GLY A 16 -6.74 -20.72 -11.33
N GLN A 17 -6.26 -19.48 -11.36
CA GLN A 17 -5.67 -18.82 -12.53
C GLN A 17 -4.45 -18.06 -12.04
N ILE A 18 -3.37 -18.03 -12.82
CA ILE A 18 -2.00 -17.99 -12.30
C ILE A 18 -1.53 -16.57 -11.91
N TYR A 19 -2.47 -15.73 -11.48
CA TYR A 19 -2.29 -14.35 -11.07
C TYR A 19 -2.15 -14.29 -9.55
N ARG A 20 -0.92 -14.14 -9.07
CA ARG A 20 -0.69 -13.55 -7.74
C ARG A 20 -0.55 -12.04 -7.96
N ALA A 21 -1.39 -11.28 -7.27
CA ALA A 21 -1.32 -9.82 -7.25
C ALA A 21 -1.23 -9.37 -5.79
N VAL A 22 -0.34 -8.42 -5.51
CA VAL A 22 -0.28 -7.72 -4.23
C VAL A 22 -0.93 -6.37 -4.43
N GLU A 23 -1.93 -6.05 -3.63
CA GLU A 23 -2.54 -4.72 -3.58
C GLU A 23 -1.89 -3.96 -2.42
N ILE A 24 -1.37 -2.77 -2.72
CA ILE A 24 -0.68 -1.89 -1.78
C ILE A 24 -1.51 -0.61 -1.70
N ASP A 25 -2.12 -0.37 -0.55
CA ASP A 25 -2.96 0.78 -0.25
C ASP A 25 -2.15 1.84 0.50
N PHE A 26 -1.88 2.97 -0.16
CA PHE A 26 -1.32 4.14 0.49
C PHE A 26 -2.44 4.94 1.13
N VAL A 27 -2.38 5.12 2.45
CA VAL A 27 -3.43 5.77 3.22
C VAL A 27 -2.92 7.02 3.91
N THR A 28 -3.76 8.05 3.95
CA THR A 28 -3.58 9.17 4.87
C THR A 28 -4.62 9.04 5.97
N ARG A 29 -4.15 9.04 7.22
CA ARG A 29 -4.97 8.97 8.42
C ARG A 29 -4.97 10.31 9.12
N MET A 30 -6.12 10.64 9.71
CA MET A 30 -6.29 11.78 10.57
C MET A 30 -6.60 11.28 11.98
N VAL A 31 -5.77 11.69 12.94
CA VAL A 31 -5.91 11.33 14.35
C VAL A 31 -5.92 12.57 15.22
N GLY A 32 -6.88 12.63 16.14
CA GLY A 32 -6.96 13.66 17.16
C GLY A 32 -8.38 14.03 17.55
N PHE A 33 -8.46 14.92 18.54
CA PHE A 33 -9.70 15.56 18.95
C PHE A 33 -10.09 16.65 17.94
N VAL A 34 -11.38 16.74 17.65
CA VAL A 34 -11.96 17.87 16.93
C VAL A 34 -12.16 18.95 18.00
N ASP A 35 -11.40 20.04 17.95
CA ASP A 35 -11.35 21.08 19.00
C ASP A 35 -10.89 20.63 20.41
N ASP A 36 -10.42 21.60 21.22
CA ASP A 36 -10.01 21.44 22.63
C ASP A 36 -11.21 21.21 23.58
N ASP A 37 -12.31 20.63 23.09
CA ASP A 37 -13.49 20.33 23.90
C ASP A 37 -13.34 18.92 24.53
N PRO A 38 -13.30 18.80 25.87
CA PRO A 38 -13.09 17.53 26.55
C PRO A 38 -14.23 16.52 26.36
N ASP A 39 -15.39 16.93 25.83
CA ASP A 39 -16.52 16.05 25.53
C ASP A 39 -16.52 15.55 24.06
N ASN A 40 -15.53 15.93 23.23
CA ASN A 40 -15.50 15.52 21.84
C ASN A 40 -14.89 14.12 21.61
N GLU A 41 -15.48 13.37 20.67
CA GLU A 41 -15.04 12.03 20.33
C GLU A 41 -13.67 12.05 19.65
N PHE A 42 -12.76 11.21 20.14
CA PHE A 42 -11.50 10.91 19.45
C PHE A 42 -11.80 10.27 18.09
N ARG A 43 -11.27 10.85 17.01
CA ARG A 43 -11.42 10.29 15.65
C ARG A 43 -10.10 9.73 15.15
N ASP A 44 -10.11 8.47 14.76
CA ASP A 44 -9.12 7.83 13.88
C ASP A 44 -9.84 7.43 12.59
N SER A 45 -9.51 8.10 11.48
CA SER A 45 -10.16 7.84 10.20
C SER A 45 -9.20 7.95 9.03
N ILE A 46 -9.39 7.10 8.02
CA ILE A 46 -8.72 7.20 6.72
C ILE A 46 -9.43 8.30 5.93
N ILE A 47 -8.71 9.37 5.61
CA ILE A 47 -9.27 10.52 4.87
C ILE A 47 -9.04 10.41 3.36
N SER A 48 -8.01 9.68 2.94
CA SER A 48 -7.75 9.38 1.55
C SER A 48 -6.95 8.08 1.43
N SER A 49 -7.23 7.32 0.38
CA SER A 49 -6.42 6.17 -0.01
C SER A 49 -6.28 6.08 -1.52
N TYR A 50 -5.15 5.55 -1.98
CA TYR A 50 -5.01 5.08 -3.35
C TYR A 50 -4.29 3.74 -3.36
N SER A 51 -4.65 2.88 -4.31
CA SER A 51 -4.18 1.50 -4.35
C SER A 51 -3.32 1.27 -5.58
N VAL A 52 -2.19 0.59 -5.36
CA VAL A 52 -1.28 0.14 -6.40
C VAL A 52 -1.31 -1.38 -6.45
N ARG A 53 -1.46 -1.95 -7.64
CA ARG A 53 -1.37 -3.40 -7.84
C ARG A 53 -0.04 -3.77 -8.44
N VAL A 54 0.65 -4.68 -7.76
CA VAL A 54 1.86 -5.34 -8.24
C VAL A 54 1.51 -6.77 -8.62
N PHE A 55 1.81 -7.17 -9.84
CA PHE A 55 1.43 -8.49 -10.37
C PHE A 55 2.53 -9.06 -11.25
N ARG A 56 2.47 -10.39 -11.44
CA ARG A 56 3.33 -11.12 -12.37
C ARG A 56 2.63 -11.30 -13.71
N THR A 57 3.34 -11.04 -14.81
CA THR A 57 2.86 -11.35 -16.16
C THR A 57 2.91 -12.85 -16.45
N THR A 58 3.92 -13.52 -15.89
CA THR A 58 4.17 -14.95 -16.11
C THR A 58 3.75 -15.78 -14.90
N PRO A 59 2.98 -16.87 -15.12
CA PRO A 59 2.69 -17.88 -14.12
C PRO A 59 3.89 -18.35 -13.30
N GLY A 60 3.87 -18.19 -11.97
CA GLY A 60 4.96 -18.65 -11.11
C GLY A 60 6.25 -17.82 -11.15
N GLY A 61 6.31 -16.80 -12.03
CA GLY A 61 7.43 -15.86 -12.13
C GLY A 61 7.45 -14.78 -11.04
N PRO A 62 8.48 -13.93 -11.03
CA PRO A 62 8.57 -12.80 -10.11
C PRO A 62 7.50 -11.75 -10.41
N PHE A 63 7.24 -10.89 -9.41
CA PHE A 63 6.49 -9.66 -9.63
C PHE A 63 7.29 -8.76 -10.59
N ASP A 64 6.66 -8.30 -11.66
CA ASP A 64 7.32 -7.56 -12.74
C ASP A 64 6.50 -6.39 -13.28
N LYS A 65 5.24 -6.25 -12.86
CA LYS A 65 4.36 -5.19 -13.36
C LYS A 65 3.61 -4.49 -12.24
N VAL A 66 3.54 -3.17 -12.36
CA VAL A 66 2.85 -2.26 -11.45
C VAL A 66 1.74 -1.56 -12.22
N SER A 67 0.55 -1.37 -11.63
CA SER A 67 -0.59 -0.76 -12.31
C SER A 67 -0.44 0.75 -12.53
N ALA A 68 0.11 1.45 -11.54
CA ALA A 68 0.44 2.87 -11.55
C ALA A 68 1.34 3.13 -10.33
N HIS A 69 2.21 4.14 -10.41
CA HIS A 69 3.02 4.61 -9.28
C HIS A 69 3.25 6.11 -9.40
N GLY A 70 3.47 6.76 -8.26
CA GLY A 70 3.99 8.13 -8.18
C GLY A 70 5.42 8.09 -7.66
N ASP A 71 5.89 9.25 -7.18
CA ASP A 71 7.13 9.41 -6.41
C ASP A 71 6.95 8.74 -5.03
N ILE A 72 7.43 7.51 -4.90
CA ILE A 72 7.30 6.69 -3.69
C ILE A 72 8.55 6.82 -2.82
N ASP A 73 9.73 7.03 -3.42
CA ASP A 73 10.99 7.13 -2.67
C ASP A 73 11.31 8.57 -2.20
N GLY A 74 10.57 9.57 -2.71
CA GLY A 74 10.58 10.95 -2.24
C GLY A 74 11.69 11.80 -2.84
N ASP A 75 12.21 11.43 -4.01
CA ASP A 75 13.32 12.13 -4.66
C ASP A 75 12.87 13.28 -5.60
N HIS A 76 11.55 13.46 -5.75
CA HIS A 76 10.88 14.45 -6.60
C HIS A 76 10.84 14.15 -8.10
N ASP A 77 11.05 12.90 -8.52
CA ASP A 77 10.71 12.47 -9.87
C ASP A 77 9.82 11.22 -9.90
N VAL A 78 9.52 10.73 -11.11
CA VAL A 78 8.73 9.51 -11.28
C VAL A 78 9.45 8.63 -12.28
N ASP A 79 10.11 7.59 -11.79
CA ASP A 79 11.08 6.85 -12.59
C ASP A 79 11.06 5.32 -12.37
N ALA A 80 12.16 4.65 -12.74
CA ALA A 80 12.28 3.21 -12.64
C ALA A 80 12.50 2.72 -11.19
N ASP A 81 13.08 3.55 -10.33
CA ASP A 81 13.41 3.21 -8.96
C ASP A 81 12.13 3.21 -8.09
N ASP A 82 11.18 4.12 -8.33
CA ASP A 82 9.83 4.07 -7.75
C ASP A 82 9.12 2.74 -8.01
N ARG A 83 9.17 2.32 -9.28
CA ARG A 83 8.56 1.06 -9.73
C ARG A 83 9.25 -0.11 -9.02
N GLN A 84 10.57 -0.07 -8.88
CA GLN A 84 11.32 -1.14 -8.24
C GLN A 84 11.03 -1.21 -6.74
N ALA A 85 10.91 -0.06 -6.06
CA ALA A 85 10.55 0.00 -4.64
C ALA A 85 9.21 -0.70 -4.36
N LEU A 86 8.21 -0.50 -5.22
CA LEU A 86 6.91 -1.18 -5.12
C LEU A 86 7.00 -2.69 -5.35
N ILE A 87 7.82 -3.11 -6.32
CA ILE A 87 8.07 -4.54 -6.58
C ILE A 87 8.75 -5.20 -5.37
N ASP A 88 9.76 -4.54 -4.81
CA ASP A 88 10.49 -5.04 -3.64
C ASP A 88 9.58 -5.12 -2.42
N LEU A 89 8.71 -4.13 -2.22
CA LEU A 89 7.71 -4.14 -1.16
C LEU A 89 6.71 -5.29 -1.34
N ALA A 90 6.22 -5.54 -2.57
CA ALA A 90 5.34 -6.66 -2.85
C ALA A 90 6.02 -8.02 -2.61
N ILE A 91 7.30 -8.15 -2.98
CA ILE A 91 8.11 -9.34 -2.71
C ILE A 91 8.25 -9.54 -1.20
N ALA A 92 8.58 -8.49 -0.44
CA ALA A 92 8.73 -8.56 1.01
C ALA A 92 7.41 -8.97 1.68
N ALA A 93 6.30 -8.33 1.31
CA ALA A 93 4.98 -8.65 1.82
C ALA A 93 4.58 -10.11 1.54
N SER A 94 4.91 -10.64 0.35
CA SER A 94 4.59 -12.03 -0.01
C SER A 94 5.32 -13.09 0.81
N LYS A 95 6.37 -12.71 1.54
CA LYS A 95 7.12 -13.59 2.45
C LYS A 95 6.56 -13.59 3.86
N ILE A 96 5.68 -12.64 4.21
CA ILE A 96 5.05 -12.59 5.52
C ILE A 96 4.02 -13.72 5.59
N PRO A 97 4.16 -14.67 6.53
CA PRO A 97 3.18 -15.73 6.70
C PRO A 97 1.83 -15.13 7.13
N ALA A 98 0.73 -15.72 6.67
CA ALA A 98 -0.59 -15.33 7.14
C ALA A 98 -0.65 -15.45 8.67
N PRO A 99 -1.29 -14.50 9.37
CA PRO A 99 -1.47 -14.60 10.81
C PRO A 99 -2.20 -15.92 11.14
N THR A 100 -1.61 -16.67 12.07
CA THR A 100 -2.15 -17.93 12.60
C THR A 100 -3.32 -17.71 13.53
#